data_AF-A0A953JJS4-F1
#
_entry.id   AF-A0A953JJS4-F1
#
_cell.length_a   1.000
_cell.length_b   1.000
_cell.length_c   1.000
_cell.angle_alpha   90.00
_cell.angle_beta   90.00
_cell.angle_gamma   90.00
#
_symmetry.space_group_name_H-M   'P 1'
#
loop_
_entity.id
_entity.type
_entity.pdbx_description
1 polymer ?
#
loop_
_entity_poly.entity_id
_entity_poly.type
_entity_poly.pdbx_seq_one_letter_code
_entity_poly.pdbx_strand_id
1 'polypeptide(L)'
;TLKAGRTDFELAVTRGALRRDMPVLGICGGQQLLAVALGGTLIQHIPDSIKGALEHEQPNPRHEPGHEIAIEANTLLARIVGKRSMAVNSAHHQAVDRPGEGAVVNAIAPDGVVEGVEHPGYRFALGVQWHPEYAVDPADPLIFDAFVKACR
;
A
#
# COMPACT_ATOMS: atom_id res chain seq x y z
N THR A 1 3.79 4.02 20.14
CA THR A 1 5.12 4.67 20.23
C THR A 1 5.98 4.24 19.06
N LEU A 2 6.61 5.19 18.35
CA LEU A 2 7.55 4.90 17.26
C LEU A 2 8.71 4.03 17.76
N LYS A 3 9.04 2.98 17.00
CA LYS A 3 10.23 2.15 17.23
C LYS A 3 11.39 2.72 16.42
N ALA A 4 12.01 3.81 16.91
CA ALA A 4 12.97 4.63 16.15
C ALA A 4 14.03 3.81 15.40
N GLY A 5 14.71 2.87 16.08
CA GLY A 5 15.74 2.03 15.44
C GLY A 5 15.22 1.16 14.29
N ARG A 6 13.96 0.69 14.35
CA ARG A 6 13.32 -0.02 13.24
C ARG A 6 12.98 0.95 12.11
N THR A 7 12.34 2.07 12.43
CA THR A 7 11.90 3.06 11.44
C THR A 7 13.08 3.62 10.65
N ASP A 8 14.18 3.98 11.32
CA ASP A 8 15.37 4.53 10.68
C ASP A 8 16.03 3.50 9.75
N PHE A 9 16.11 2.24 10.21
CA PHE A 9 16.66 1.14 9.40
C PHE A 9 15.81 0.88 8.16
N GLU A 10 14.50 0.69 8.32
CA GLU A 10 13.60 0.40 7.20
C GLU A 10 13.59 1.57 6.20
N LEU A 11 13.58 2.82 6.66
CA LEU A 11 13.64 4.00 5.79
C LEU A 11 14.97 4.07 5.02
N ALA A 12 16.10 3.79 5.69
CA ALA A 12 17.41 3.79 5.06
C ALA A 12 17.53 2.70 3.99
N VAL A 13 17.03 1.49 4.27
CA VAL A 13 17.01 0.37 3.32
C VAL A 13 16.11 0.67 2.14
N THR A 14 14.88 1.14 2.36
CA THR A 14 13.94 1.49 1.27
C THR A 14 14.53 2.57 0.37
N ARG A 15 15.05 3.66 0.93
CA ARG A 15 15.72 4.71 0.13
C ARG A 15 16.95 4.18 -0.61
N GLY A 16 17.70 3.26 0.00
CA GLY A 16 18.83 2.60 -0.62
C GLY A 16 18.47 1.70 -1.80
N ALA A 17 17.35 0.98 -1.71
CA ALA A 17 16.79 0.15 -2.78
C ALA A 17 16.28 1.02 -3.94
N LEU A 18 15.50 2.06 -3.64
CA LEU A 18 14.99 3.01 -4.65
C LEU A 18 16.13 3.70 -5.41
N ARG A 19 17.19 4.17 -4.73
CA ARG A 19 18.36 4.76 -5.41
C ARG A 19 19.08 3.81 -6.37
N ARG A 20 18.91 2.50 -6.22
CA ARG A 20 19.50 1.46 -7.06
C ARG A 20 18.51 0.89 -8.07
N ASP A 21 17.31 1.47 -8.17
CA ASP A 21 16.19 0.95 -8.96
C ASP A 21 15.90 -0.54 -8.68
N MET A 22 16.08 -0.95 -7.43
CA MET A 22 15.72 -2.29 -6.99
C MET A 22 14.20 -2.36 -6.79
N PRO A 23 13.55 -3.50 -7.12
CA PRO A 23 12.14 -3.70 -6.82
C PRO A 23 11.82 -3.52 -5.34
N VAL A 24 10.75 -2.77 -5.04
CA VAL A 24 10.23 -2.57 -3.69
C VAL A 24 8.72 -2.88 -3.67
N LEU A 25 8.32 -3.76 -2.75
CA LEU A 25 6.93 -4.02 -2.39
C LEU A 25 6.72 -3.60 -0.93
N GLY A 26 5.84 -2.63 -0.70
CA GLY A 26 5.42 -2.19 0.64
C GLY A 26 4.03 -2.73 0.99
N ILE A 27 3.88 -3.37 2.15
CA ILE A 27 2.59 -3.91 2.63
C ILE A 27 2.23 -3.23 3.94
N CYS A 28 1.00 -2.70 4.03
CA CYS A 28 0.48 -2.00 5.20
C CYS A 28 1.43 -0.88 5.68
N GLY A 29 2.07 -1.02 6.84
CA GLY A 29 3.10 -0.07 7.31
C GLY A 29 4.27 0.10 6.32
N GLY A 30 4.56 -0.91 5.50
CA GLY A 30 5.53 -0.85 4.42
C GLY A 30 5.12 0.09 3.27
N GLN A 31 3.83 0.15 2.90
CA GLN A 31 3.33 1.16 1.96
C GLN A 31 3.51 2.56 2.54
N GLN A 32 3.14 2.75 3.80
CA GLN A 32 3.24 4.03 4.48
C GLN A 32 4.70 4.51 4.53
N LEU A 33 5.62 3.61 4.87
CA LEU A 33 7.06 3.86 4.82
C LEU A 33 7.53 4.20 3.40
N LEU A 34 7.05 3.50 2.38
CA LEU A 34 7.39 3.78 0.98
C LEU A 34 6.95 5.19 0.58
N ALA A 35 5.72 5.60 0.91
CA ALA A 35 5.23 6.95 0.65
C ALA A 35 6.11 8.00 1.35
N VAL A 36 6.43 7.82 2.64
CA VAL A 36 7.34 8.71 3.37
C VAL A 36 8.75 8.73 2.78
N ALA A 37 9.26 7.60 2.30
CA ALA A 37 10.56 7.52 1.64
C ALA A 37 10.60 8.36 0.34
N LEU A 38 9.47 8.46 -0.35
CA LEU A 38 9.24 9.27 -1.56
C LEU A 38 8.83 10.73 -1.25
N GLY A 39 8.86 11.15 0.01
CA GLY A 39 8.53 12.52 0.43
C GLY A 39 7.04 12.77 0.70
N GLY A 40 6.23 11.71 0.78
CA GLY A 40 4.82 11.76 1.12
C GLY A 40 4.52 12.02 2.60
N THR A 41 3.23 12.12 2.92
CA THR A 41 2.71 12.30 4.30
C THR A 41 1.68 11.23 4.65
N LEU A 42 1.45 11.04 5.95
CA LEU A 42 0.49 10.08 6.48
C LEU A 42 -0.59 10.77 7.29
N ILE A 43 -1.82 10.28 7.14
CA ILE A 43 -2.90 10.47 8.11
C ILE A 43 -2.51 9.69 9.37
N GLN A 44 -2.34 10.39 10.50
CA GLN A 44 -1.88 9.76 11.74
C GLN A 44 -2.95 8.90 12.41
N HIS A 45 -4.22 9.32 12.31
CA HIS A 45 -5.36 8.54 12.76
C HIS A 45 -6.53 8.82 11.81
N ILE A 46 -7.01 7.78 11.11
CA ILE A 46 -8.05 7.90 10.08
C ILE A 46 -9.36 8.50 10.63
N PRO A 47 -9.92 8.03 11.77
CA PRO A 47 -11.16 8.57 12.32
C PRO A 47 -11.10 10.06 12.69
N ASP A 48 -9.91 10.56 13.05
CA ASP A 48 -9.71 11.99 13.38
C ASP A 48 -9.66 12.88 12.13
N SER A 49 -9.33 12.31 10.97
CA SER A 49 -9.06 13.06 9.74
C SER A 49 -10.17 12.91 8.70
N ILE A 50 -10.87 11.77 8.67
CA ILE A 50 -11.92 11.46 7.71
C ILE A 50 -13.22 11.20 8.48
N LYS A 51 -14.17 12.13 8.36
CA LYS A 51 -15.46 12.03 9.03
C LYS A 51 -16.28 10.89 8.44
N GLY A 52 -16.64 9.92 9.28
CA GLY A 52 -17.42 8.75 8.85
C GLY A 52 -16.59 7.74 8.06
N ALA A 53 -15.28 7.68 8.31
CA ALA A 53 -14.40 6.66 7.76
C ALA A 53 -14.91 5.24 8.04
N LEU A 54 -14.57 4.31 7.16
CA LEU A 54 -14.77 2.89 7.38
C LEU A 54 -13.89 2.41 8.54
N GLU A 55 -14.25 1.25 9.10
CA GLU A 55 -13.42 0.56 10.09
C GLU A 55 -12.21 -0.09 9.39
N HIS A 56 -11.12 0.67 9.22
CA HIS A 56 -9.87 0.19 8.65
C HIS A 56 -9.05 -0.69 9.63
N GLU A 57 -9.48 -0.77 10.89
CA GLU A 57 -9.06 -1.81 11.82
C GLU A 57 -10.21 -2.79 12.00
N GLN A 58 -10.33 -3.73 11.05
CA GLN A 58 -11.53 -4.55 10.95
C GLN A 58 -11.73 -5.45 12.18
N PRO A 59 -12.97 -5.65 12.65
CA PRO A 59 -13.26 -6.51 13.80
C PRO A 59 -13.26 -8.00 13.44
N ASN A 60 -13.44 -8.35 12.17
CA ASN A 60 -13.47 -9.72 11.68
C ASN A 60 -12.05 -10.29 11.44
N PRO A 61 -11.88 -11.61 11.36
CA PRO A 61 -10.57 -12.22 11.12
C PRO A 61 -9.88 -11.69 9.85
N ARG A 62 -8.56 -11.50 9.89
CA ARG A 62 -7.78 -10.89 8.78
C ARG A 62 -7.76 -11.71 7.48
N HIS A 63 -8.22 -12.95 7.49
CA HIS A 63 -8.37 -13.78 6.30
C HIS A 63 -9.75 -13.65 5.66
N GLU A 64 -10.56 -12.70 6.14
CA GLU A 64 -11.85 -12.33 5.58
C GLU A 64 -11.80 -10.87 5.08
N PRO A 65 -12.63 -10.50 4.09
CA PRO A 65 -12.68 -9.15 3.59
C PRO A 65 -13.21 -8.18 4.66
N GLY A 66 -12.59 -7.01 4.76
CA GLY A 66 -13.03 -5.87 5.57
C GLY A 66 -13.82 -4.85 4.75
N HIS A 67 -13.32 -4.48 3.57
CA HIS A 67 -13.99 -3.56 2.66
C HIS A 67 -13.59 -3.81 1.19
N GLU A 68 -14.32 -3.16 0.28
CA GLU A 68 -13.96 -3.10 -1.14
C GLU A 68 -12.98 -1.94 -1.38
N ILE A 69 -12.16 -2.05 -2.43
CA ILE A 69 -11.31 -0.97 -2.95
C ILE A 69 -11.59 -0.77 -4.43
N ALA A 70 -11.57 0.48 -4.89
CA ALA A 70 -11.48 0.82 -6.29
C ALA A 70 -10.00 0.86 -6.71
N ILE A 71 -9.70 0.27 -7.86
CA ILE A 71 -8.34 0.21 -8.42
C ILE A 71 -8.25 1.20 -9.57
N GLU A 72 -7.27 2.10 -9.49
CA GLU A 72 -7.06 3.14 -10.48
C GLU A 72 -6.57 2.55 -11.80
N ALA A 73 -7.20 2.94 -12.89
CA ALA A 73 -6.81 2.49 -14.22
C ALA A 73 -5.41 2.99 -14.59
N ASN A 74 -4.74 2.27 -15.50
CA ASN A 74 -3.38 2.58 -15.98
C ASN A 74 -2.27 2.51 -14.92
N THR A 75 -2.53 1.86 -13.79
CA THR A 75 -1.53 1.59 -12.74
C THR A 75 -0.84 0.24 -12.93
N LEU A 76 0.30 0.03 -12.28
CA LEU A 76 0.97 -1.26 -12.15
C LEU A 76 0.06 -2.24 -11.41
N LEU A 77 -0.59 -1.83 -10.31
CA LEU A 77 -1.55 -2.67 -9.60
C LEU A 77 -2.65 -3.18 -10.54
N ALA A 78 -3.33 -2.29 -11.28
CA ALA A 78 -4.38 -2.67 -12.23
C ALA A 78 -3.88 -3.67 -13.30
N ARG A 79 -2.65 -3.50 -13.78
CA ARG A 79 -2.03 -4.42 -14.75
C ARG A 79 -1.71 -5.79 -14.14
N ILE A 80 -1.34 -5.84 -12.87
CA ILE A 80 -1.03 -7.08 -12.15
C ILE A 80 -2.30 -7.88 -11.89
N VAL A 81 -3.31 -7.24 -11.30
CA VAL A 81 -4.52 -7.95 -10.85
C VAL A 81 -5.59 -8.10 -11.93
N GLY A 82 -5.53 -7.29 -12.98
CA GLY A 82 -6.51 -7.32 -14.09
C GLY A 82 -7.94 -6.94 -13.67
N LYS A 83 -8.09 -6.22 -12.55
CA LYS A 83 -9.36 -5.88 -11.91
C LYS A 83 -9.53 -4.37 -11.76
N ARG A 84 -10.78 -3.94 -11.60
CA ARG A 84 -11.17 -2.55 -11.30
C ARG A 84 -11.57 -2.35 -9.84
N SER A 85 -11.90 -3.44 -9.14
CA SER A 85 -12.13 -3.45 -7.71
C SER A 85 -11.74 -4.81 -7.11
N MET A 86 -11.45 -4.83 -5.82
CA MET A 86 -11.12 -6.02 -5.03
C MET A 86 -11.70 -5.89 -3.63
N ALA A 87 -12.14 -7.01 -3.04
CA ALA A 87 -12.44 -7.06 -1.61
C ALA A 87 -11.16 -7.42 -0.86
N VAL A 88 -10.77 -6.63 0.13
CA VAL A 88 -9.50 -6.75 0.83
C VAL A 88 -9.72 -6.78 2.34
N ASN A 89 -8.77 -7.36 3.08
CA ASN A 89 -8.73 -7.19 4.53
C ASN A 89 -8.19 -5.80 4.91
N SER A 90 -8.42 -5.39 6.15
CA SER A 90 -8.01 -4.10 6.67
C SER A 90 -7.58 -4.19 8.12
N ALA A 91 -6.40 -3.69 8.44
CA ALA A 91 -5.85 -3.76 9.79
C ALA A 91 -4.88 -2.63 10.12
N HIS A 92 -5.31 -1.40 9.81
CA HIS A 92 -4.51 -0.19 9.96
C HIS A 92 -5.37 0.98 10.45
N HIS A 93 -4.80 1.80 11.32
CA HIS A 93 -5.43 3.03 11.81
C HIS A 93 -4.80 4.32 11.21
N GLN A 94 -3.74 4.16 10.42
CA GLN A 94 -3.05 5.23 9.67
C GLN A 94 -3.20 4.94 8.18
N ALA A 95 -3.07 5.96 7.36
CA ALA A 95 -3.10 5.83 5.90
C ALA A 95 -2.16 6.84 5.23
N VAL A 96 -1.88 6.64 3.95
CA VAL A 96 -1.19 7.65 3.15
C VAL A 96 -2.13 8.84 2.92
N ASP A 97 -1.64 10.05 3.19
CA ASP A 97 -2.31 11.31 2.86
C ASP A 97 -1.84 11.80 1.49
N ARG A 98 -0.52 11.89 1.30
CA ARG A 98 0.10 12.24 0.01
C ARG A 98 1.16 11.20 -0.33
N PRO A 99 1.16 10.63 -1.55
CA PRO A 99 2.03 9.50 -1.91
C PRO A 99 3.52 9.88 -2.02
N GLY A 100 3.84 11.14 -2.29
CA GLY A 100 5.20 11.63 -2.50
C GLY A 100 5.45 12.13 -3.92
N GLU A 101 6.65 12.63 -4.18
CA GLU A 101 7.01 13.19 -5.50
C GLU A 101 7.04 12.08 -6.56
N GLY A 102 6.36 12.31 -7.69
CA GLY A 102 6.28 11.36 -8.81
C GLY A 102 5.44 10.10 -8.57
N ALA A 103 5.10 9.81 -7.30
CA ALA A 103 4.24 8.71 -6.92
C ALA A 103 2.76 9.00 -7.20
N VAL A 104 2.00 7.96 -7.51
CA VAL A 104 0.57 8.01 -7.81
C VAL A 104 -0.19 7.07 -6.87
N VAL A 105 -1.45 7.39 -6.62
CA VAL A 105 -2.39 6.48 -5.93
C VAL A 105 -2.81 5.40 -6.91
N ASN A 106 -2.84 4.14 -6.46
CA ASN A 106 -3.28 3.01 -7.29
C ASN A 106 -4.56 2.31 -6.79
N ALA A 107 -4.96 2.54 -5.53
CA ALA A 107 -6.20 2.05 -4.98
C ALA A 107 -6.76 2.98 -3.91
N ILE A 108 -8.10 3.07 -3.82
CA ILE A 108 -8.83 3.93 -2.90
C ILE A 108 -10.04 3.17 -2.33
N ALA A 109 -10.28 3.28 -1.03
CA ALA A 109 -11.51 2.78 -0.38
C ALA A 109 -12.71 3.72 -0.62
N PRO A 110 -13.97 3.26 -0.43
CA PRO A 110 -15.16 4.09 -0.66
C PRO A 110 -15.24 5.40 0.13
N ASP A 111 -14.53 5.50 1.25
CA ASP A 111 -14.45 6.70 2.09
C ASP A 111 -13.31 7.65 1.71
N GLY A 112 -12.57 7.33 0.64
CA GLY A 112 -11.46 8.13 0.13
C GLY A 112 -10.10 7.80 0.74
N VAL A 113 -10.00 6.82 1.64
CA VAL A 113 -8.70 6.37 2.17
C VAL A 113 -7.86 5.76 1.07
N VAL A 114 -6.58 6.18 0.99
CA VAL A 114 -5.61 5.62 0.05
C VAL A 114 -5.22 4.21 0.49
N GLU A 115 -5.57 3.25 -0.34
CA GLU A 115 -5.33 1.81 -0.12
C GLU A 115 -4.13 1.28 -0.90
N GLY A 116 -3.50 2.13 -1.70
CA GLY A 116 -2.46 1.71 -2.60
C GLY A 116 -1.74 2.89 -3.25
N VAL A 117 -0.41 2.77 -3.37
CA VAL A 117 0.44 3.76 -4.04
C VAL A 117 1.50 3.06 -4.89
N GLU A 118 1.95 3.71 -5.94
CA GLU A 118 3.07 3.23 -6.74
C GLU A 118 3.85 4.39 -7.35
N HIS A 119 5.07 4.12 -7.80
CA HIS A 119 5.87 5.13 -8.48
C HIS A 119 6.29 4.64 -9.87
N PRO A 120 5.72 5.20 -10.96
CA PRO A 120 5.92 4.72 -12.33
C PRO A 120 7.34 4.95 -12.87
N GLY A 121 8.12 5.81 -12.22
CA GLY A 121 9.52 6.07 -12.59
C GLY A 121 10.54 5.01 -12.12
N TYR A 122 10.12 4.01 -11.34
CA TYR A 122 10.98 2.89 -10.92
C TYR A 122 10.59 1.61 -11.67
N ARG A 123 11.54 0.68 -11.83
CA ARG A 123 11.30 -0.67 -12.37
C ARG A 123 10.11 -1.34 -11.68
N PHE A 124 10.05 -1.26 -10.34
CA PHE A 124 8.96 -1.77 -9.52
C PHE A 124 8.99 -1.09 -8.16
N ALA A 125 8.03 -0.20 -7.90
CA ALA A 125 7.81 0.41 -6.60
C ALA A 125 6.30 0.42 -6.34
N LEU A 126 5.82 -0.60 -5.63
CA LEU A 126 4.40 -0.84 -5.37
C LEU A 126 4.16 -0.90 -3.87
N GLY A 127 3.13 -0.19 -3.41
CA GLY A 127 2.62 -0.24 -2.05
C GLY A 127 1.13 -0.61 -2.06
N VAL A 128 0.74 -1.49 -1.15
CA VAL A 128 -0.65 -1.84 -0.86
C VAL A 128 -0.90 -1.75 0.65
N GLN A 129 -2.07 -1.25 1.05
CA GLN A 129 -2.37 -0.96 2.45
C GLN A 129 -2.96 -2.17 3.18
N TRP A 130 -3.68 -3.03 2.44
CA TRP A 130 -4.14 -4.32 2.91
C TRP A 130 -3.00 -5.34 3.02
N HIS A 131 -3.33 -6.54 3.46
CA HIS A 131 -2.38 -7.64 3.66
C HIS A 131 -2.64 -8.77 2.65
N PRO A 132 -2.07 -8.70 1.41
CA PRO A 132 -2.26 -9.71 0.38
C PRO A 132 -1.67 -11.08 0.77
N GLU A 133 -0.81 -11.16 1.78
CA GLU A 133 -0.29 -12.42 2.31
C GLU A 133 -1.37 -13.34 2.91
N TYR A 134 -2.57 -12.81 3.20
CA TYR A 134 -3.71 -13.62 3.63
C TYR A 134 -4.53 -14.20 2.46
N ALA A 135 -4.24 -13.79 1.21
CA ALA A 135 -4.92 -14.26 0.01
C ALA A 135 -6.46 -14.20 0.10
N VAL A 136 -6.99 -13.06 0.55
CA VAL A 136 -8.43 -12.82 0.69
C VAL A 136 -9.09 -12.76 -0.69
N ASP A 137 -8.45 -12.07 -1.63
CA ASP A 137 -8.86 -12.07 -3.03
C ASP A 137 -7.96 -13.05 -3.82
N PRO A 138 -8.51 -13.86 -4.75
CA PRO A 138 -7.72 -14.76 -5.59
C PRO A 138 -6.61 -14.10 -6.42
N ALA A 139 -6.65 -12.78 -6.62
CA ALA A 139 -5.62 -12.01 -7.31
C ALA A 139 -4.47 -11.55 -6.41
N ASP A 140 -4.59 -11.66 -5.07
CA ASP A 140 -3.52 -11.27 -4.14
C ASP A 140 -2.17 -11.96 -4.43
N PRO A 141 -2.11 -13.28 -4.72
CA PRO A 141 -0.84 -13.94 -5.07
C PRO A 141 -0.13 -13.34 -6.29
N LEU A 142 -0.87 -12.73 -7.22
CA LEU A 142 -0.30 -12.13 -8.44
C LEU A 142 0.60 -10.93 -8.11
N ILE A 143 0.37 -10.24 -7.00
CA ILE A 143 1.20 -9.13 -6.52
C ILE A 143 2.60 -9.64 -6.17
N PHE A 144 2.68 -10.78 -5.47
CA PHE A 144 3.96 -11.42 -5.13
C PHE A 144 4.65 -11.99 -6.37
N ASP A 145 3.91 -12.63 -7.28
CA ASP A 145 4.48 -13.14 -8.54
C ASP A 145 5.09 -12.01 -9.38
N ALA A 146 4.40 -10.87 -9.48
CA ALA A 146 4.89 -9.69 -10.18
C ALA A 146 6.14 -9.10 -9.52
N PHE A 147 6.17 -9.02 -8.19
CA PHE A 147 7.34 -8.57 -7.44
C PHE A 147 8.54 -9.50 -7.66
N VAL A 148 8.37 -10.81 -7.52
CA VAL A 148 9.44 -11.79 -7.76
C VAL A 148 9.95 -11.74 -9.20
N LYS A 149 9.05 -11.56 -10.18
CA LYS A 149 9.44 -11.38 -11.58
C LYS A 149 10.27 -10.12 -11.79
N ALA A 150 9.94 -9.02 -11.11
CA ALA A 150 10.72 -7.79 -11.18
C ALA A 150 12.11 -7.91 -10.53
N CYS A 151 12.28 -8.83 -9.58
CA CYS A 151 13.56 -9.13 -8.92
C CYS A 151 14.54 -9.98 -9.77
N ARG A 152 14.09 -10.50 -10.92
CA ARG A 152 14.94 -11.24 -11.87
C ARG A 152 15.58 -10.28 -12.89
#